data_AF-A0A842P5B7-F1
#
_entry.id   AF-A0A842P5B7-F1
#
_cell.length_a   1.000
_cell.length_b   1.000
_cell.length_c   1.000
_cell.angle_alpha   90.00
_cell.angle_beta   90.00
_cell.angle_gamma   90.00
#
_symmetry.space_group_name_H-M   'P 1'
#
loop_
_entity.id
_entity.type
_entity.pdbx_description
1 polymer ?
#
loop_
_entity_poly.entity_id
_entity_poly.type
_entity_poly.pdbx_seq_one_letter_code
_entity_poly.pdbx_strand_id
1 'polypeptide(L)'
;MAEDPVRNATNSVKVLKKYSDELNDFTRKIAGEYKSYSKEESLKKFLEFFHICVEWFGIADVQVLTEDVFGDKIKEEAGDDVEALLTYVGESDPTRQKRLLTEIAFDMKKGIDIEAKIKDFLKEYAWSGMRVFFGEPKTREDVLNAIKEINDPEKELEMLKERSEHAKKEFDKAFAKIKDDEVKDYVKVLQDFMHIRDYRYIKICHGYYLIKPFMERFAKELGLTFMELVHLFPKDEIEKLYHDPSLLEEYKKRARERLKGYAYVYMDGDYEIITGNEMEKLNEEIFGKAGDINEVKGNVAHKGKVNGKVRLVLDKPDLVHFRKGEILVTNMTTPDYISAMEKAAAIVTDIGGVTSHAAIVSRELGIPCIINTKNASKAFKTGDYIEVDADKGVVRKIK
;
A
#
# COMPACT_ATOMS: atom_id res chain seq x y z
N MET A 1 -13.72 -28.81 -15.96
CA MET A 1 -14.82 -28.01 -15.40
C MET A 1 -14.16 -26.75 -14.89
N ALA A 2 -14.49 -25.58 -15.47
CA ALA A 2 -13.99 -24.33 -14.89
C ALA A 2 -14.51 -24.25 -13.45
N GLU A 3 -13.61 -24.11 -12.49
CA GLU A 3 -13.98 -23.97 -11.09
C GLU A 3 -14.80 -22.70 -10.87
N ASP A 4 -15.70 -22.73 -9.90
CA ASP A 4 -16.50 -21.58 -9.48
C ASP A 4 -15.58 -20.39 -9.09
N PRO A 5 -15.64 -19.26 -9.82
CA PRO A 5 -14.75 -18.12 -9.59
C PRO A 5 -14.96 -17.48 -8.22
N VAL A 6 -16.18 -17.49 -7.68
CA VAL A 6 -16.48 -16.99 -6.32
C VAL A 6 -15.78 -17.87 -5.30
N ARG A 7 -15.93 -19.19 -5.42
CA ARG A 7 -15.28 -20.16 -4.53
C ARG A 7 -13.75 -19.99 -4.52
N ASN A 8 -13.16 -19.82 -5.70
CA ASN A 8 -11.72 -19.66 -5.84
C ASN A 8 -11.22 -18.35 -5.25
N ALA A 9 -11.97 -17.26 -5.45
CA ALA A 9 -11.67 -15.97 -4.85
C ALA A 9 -11.79 -16.00 -3.32
N THR A 10 -12.87 -16.58 -2.77
CA THR A 10 -13.03 -16.77 -1.32
C THR A 10 -11.91 -17.62 -0.72
N ASN A 11 -11.49 -18.68 -1.41
CA ASN A 11 -10.34 -19.48 -0.97
C ASN A 11 -9.05 -18.66 -0.98
N SER A 12 -8.85 -17.82 -1.99
CA SER A 12 -7.69 -16.92 -2.07
C SER A 12 -7.64 -15.97 -0.86
N VAL A 13 -8.76 -15.37 -0.45
CA VAL A 13 -8.83 -14.54 0.78
C VAL A 13 -8.38 -15.32 2.02
N LYS A 14 -8.84 -16.56 2.19
CA LYS A 14 -8.46 -17.42 3.34
C LYS A 14 -6.97 -17.75 3.33
N VAL A 15 -6.44 -18.09 2.16
CA VAL A 15 -5.02 -18.42 1.99
C VAL A 15 -4.15 -17.20 2.26
N LEU A 16 -4.51 -16.03 1.72
CA LEU A 16 -3.84 -14.77 1.97
C LEU A 16 -3.79 -14.42 3.46
N LYS A 17 -4.91 -14.59 4.18
CA LYS A 17 -4.97 -14.38 5.63
C LYS A 17 -4.02 -15.32 6.38
N LYS A 18 -4.06 -16.61 6.04
CA LYS A 18 -3.21 -17.64 6.63
C LYS A 18 -1.72 -17.26 6.50
N TYR A 19 -1.25 -16.98 5.29
CA TYR A 19 0.17 -16.62 5.09
C TYR A 19 0.56 -15.31 5.79
N SER A 20 -0.35 -14.33 5.83
CA SER A 20 -0.14 -13.09 6.59
C SER A 20 0.03 -13.33 8.10
N ASP A 21 -0.75 -14.25 8.66
CA ASP A 21 -0.64 -14.64 10.07
C ASP A 21 0.63 -15.47 10.33
N GLU A 22 0.94 -16.44 9.45
CA GLU A 22 2.18 -17.23 9.51
C GLU A 22 3.44 -16.35 9.48
N LEU A 23 3.47 -15.33 8.61
CA LEU A 23 4.56 -14.34 8.58
C LEU A 23 4.73 -13.63 9.94
N ASN A 24 3.61 -13.25 10.56
CA ASN A 24 3.66 -12.53 11.84
C ASN A 24 4.08 -13.42 13.00
N ASP A 25 3.56 -14.64 13.06
CA ASP A 25 3.92 -15.58 14.11
C ASP A 25 5.37 -16.03 13.98
N PHE A 26 5.83 -16.25 12.74
CA PHE A 26 7.24 -16.49 12.44
C PHE A 26 8.12 -15.33 12.93
N THR A 27 7.84 -14.10 12.50
CA THR A 27 8.67 -12.93 12.83
C THR A 27 8.65 -12.58 14.31
N ARG A 28 7.53 -12.78 15.03
CA ARG A 28 7.45 -12.66 16.50
C ARG A 28 8.37 -13.66 17.20
N LYS A 29 8.34 -14.92 16.75
CA LYS A 29 9.22 -15.96 17.29
C LYS A 29 10.68 -15.57 17.09
N ILE A 30 11.08 -15.20 15.87
CA ILE A 30 12.44 -14.73 15.57
C ILE A 30 12.81 -13.56 16.50
N ALA A 31 11.96 -12.54 16.62
CA ALA A 31 12.25 -11.36 17.43
C ALA A 31 12.56 -11.71 18.91
N GLY A 32 11.93 -12.75 19.46
CA GLY A 32 12.13 -13.20 20.83
C GLY A 32 13.39 -14.02 21.07
N GLU A 33 13.84 -14.81 20.08
CA GLU A 33 14.89 -15.81 20.28
C GLU A 33 16.15 -15.57 19.44
N TYR A 34 16.13 -14.64 18.48
CA TYR A 34 17.18 -14.53 17.46
C TYR A 34 18.59 -14.47 18.06
N LYS A 35 18.79 -13.72 19.15
CA LYS A 35 20.07 -13.52 19.84
C LYS A 35 20.80 -14.83 20.20
N SER A 36 20.07 -15.94 20.34
CA SER A 36 20.62 -17.25 20.65
C SER A 36 21.05 -18.08 19.44
N TYR A 37 20.61 -17.69 18.23
CA TYR A 37 20.91 -18.45 17.02
C TYR A 37 22.40 -18.48 16.70
N SER A 38 22.86 -19.66 16.32
CA SER A 38 24.09 -19.85 15.57
C SER A 38 24.03 -19.17 14.20
N LYS A 39 25.19 -19.09 13.53
CA LYS A 39 25.28 -18.56 12.16
C LYS A 39 24.43 -19.40 11.19
N GLU A 40 24.45 -20.73 11.35
CA GLU A 40 23.70 -21.68 10.52
C GLU A 40 22.19 -21.54 10.72
N GLU A 41 21.74 -21.44 11.97
CA GLU A 41 20.34 -21.16 12.27
C GLU A 41 19.90 -19.81 11.71
N SER A 42 20.77 -18.79 11.73
CA SER A 42 20.46 -17.48 11.14
C SER A 42 20.27 -17.58 9.63
N LEU A 43 21.12 -18.31 8.90
CA LEU A 43 20.89 -18.57 7.48
C LEU A 43 19.55 -19.28 7.27
N LYS A 44 19.30 -20.36 8.00
CA LYS A 44 18.05 -21.13 7.88
C LYS A 44 16.81 -20.25 8.09
N LYS A 45 16.81 -19.39 9.13
CA LYS A 45 15.70 -18.47 9.41
C LYS A 45 15.55 -17.36 8.37
N PHE A 46 16.64 -16.90 7.79
CA PHE A 46 16.59 -15.98 6.66
C PHE A 46 15.94 -16.62 5.43
N LEU A 47 16.30 -17.86 5.09
CA LEU A 47 15.74 -18.59 3.94
C LEU A 47 14.25 -18.94 4.16
N GLU A 48 13.87 -19.35 5.39
CA GLU A 48 12.48 -19.58 5.78
C GLU A 48 11.65 -18.28 5.63
N PHE A 49 12.17 -17.14 6.10
CA PHE A 49 11.52 -15.83 5.95
C PHE A 49 11.31 -15.46 4.48
N PHE A 50 12.36 -15.62 3.66
CA PHE A 50 12.29 -15.32 2.23
C PHE A 50 11.21 -16.17 1.55
N HIS A 51 11.16 -17.47 1.82
CA HIS A 51 10.15 -18.36 1.26
C HIS A 51 8.72 -17.95 1.65
N ILE A 52 8.47 -17.63 2.92
CA ILE A 52 7.17 -17.13 3.37
C ILE A 52 6.78 -15.84 2.61
N CYS A 53 7.75 -14.94 2.38
CA CYS A 53 7.48 -13.72 1.62
C CYS A 53 7.14 -14.01 0.15
N VAL A 54 7.87 -14.91 -0.51
CA VAL A 54 7.63 -15.26 -1.93
C VAL A 54 6.25 -15.91 -2.13
N GLU A 55 5.92 -16.91 -1.32
CA GLU A 55 4.60 -17.56 -1.32
C GLU A 55 3.47 -16.53 -1.14
N TRP A 56 3.70 -15.54 -0.27
CA TRP A 56 2.75 -14.47 -0.03
C TRP A 56 2.59 -13.50 -1.22
N PHE A 57 3.66 -13.21 -1.97
CA PHE A 57 3.61 -12.34 -3.15
C PHE A 57 2.93 -13.02 -4.34
N GLY A 58 3.18 -14.30 -4.60
CA GLY A 58 2.61 -15.03 -5.74
C GLY A 58 1.08 -15.12 -5.74
N ILE A 59 0.43 -14.94 -4.59
CA ILE A 59 -1.04 -14.99 -4.46
C ILE A 59 -1.68 -13.61 -4.64
N ALA A 60 -0.87 -12.53 -4.64
CA ALA A 60 -1.37 -11.17 -4.85
C ALA A 60 -1.97 -10.95 -6.24
N ASP A 61 -1.45 -11.63 -7.26
CA ASP A 61 -1.86 -11.42 -8.65
C ASP A 61 -3.26 -11.98 -8.93
N VAL A 62 -3.65 -13.05 -8.24
CA VAL A 62 -5.01 -13.63 -8.31
C VAL A 62 -6.04 -12.63 -7.80
N GLN A 63 -5.71 -11.85 -6.78
CA GLN A 63 -6.58 -10.80 -6.25
C GLN A 63 -6.83 -9.71 -7.29
N VAL A 64 -5.79 -9.17 -7.94
CA VAL A 64 -5.92 -8.08 -8.92
C VAL A 64 -6.79 -8.51 -10.11
N LEU A 65 -6.54 -9.70 -10.65
CA LEU A 65 -7.33 -10.24 -11.77
C LEU A 65 -8.79 -10.46 -11.37
N THR A 66 -9.05 -10.92 -10.15
CA THR A 66 -10.41 -11.13 -9.66
C THR A 66 -11.13 -9.79 -9.46
N GLU A 67 -10.43 -8.78 -8.96
CA GLU A 67 -10.99 -7.44 -8.74
C GLU A 67 -11.41 -6.77 -10.05
N ASP A 68 -10.61 -6.90 -11.11
CA ASP A 68 -10.95 -6.35 -12.43
C ASP A 68 -12.20 -7.06 -13.00
N VAL A 69 -12.20 -8.40 -13.01
CA VAL A 69 -13.32 -9.19 -13.56
C VAL A 69 -14.62 -8.95 -12.78
N PHE A 70 -14.55 -8.95 -11.45
CA PHE A 70 -15.74 -8.75 -10.62
C PHE A 70 -16.20 -7.29 -10.65
N GLY A 71 -15.27 -6.35 -10.66
CA GLY A 71 -15.55 -4.92 -10.77
C GLY A 71 -16.31 -4.57 -12.05
N ASP A 72 -15.91 -5.14 -13.18
CA ASP A 72 -16.59 -4.93 -14.47
C ASP A 72 -18.02 -5.47 -14.45
N LYS A 73 -18.23 -6.69 -13.96
CA LYS A 73 -19.59 -7.27 -13.84
C LYS A 73 -20.49 -6.50 -12.88
N ILE A 74 -19.94 -6.03 -11.76
CA ILE A 74 -20.70 -5.19 -10.81
C ILE A 74 -21.06 -3.86 -11.47
N LYS A 75 -20.16 -3.27 -12.25
CA LYS A 75 -20.41 -2.02 -12.97
C LYS A 75 -21.52 -2.15 -14.00
N GLU A 76 -21.57 -3.28 -14.72
CA GLU A 76 -22.62 -3.57 -15.70
C GLU A 76 -24.01 -3.64 -15.04
N GLU A 77 -24.14 -4.31 -13.89
CA GLU A 77 -25.42 -4.49 -13.19
C GLU A 77 -25.82 -3.26 -12.35
N ALA A 78 -24.86 -2.65 -11.65
CA ALA A 78 -25.14 -1.59 -10.67
C ALA A 78 -25.29 -0.19 -11.29
N GLY A 79 -24.76 0.03 -12.50
CA GLY A 79 -24.81 1.32 -13.17
C GLY A 79 -24.26 2.46 -12.30
N ASP A 80 -25.09 3.45 -11.99
CA ASP A 80 -24.71 4.62 -11.17
C ASP A 80 -24.42 4.27 -9.71
N ASP A 81 -24.94 3.14 -9.20
CA ASP A 81 -24.74 2.71 -7.81
C ASP A 81 -23.42 1.95 -7.59
N VAL A 82 -22.62 1.71 -8.64
CA VAL A 82 -21.37 0.92 -8.58
C VAL A 82 -20.40 1.45 -7.52
N GLU A 83 -20.32 2.76 -7.35
CA GLU A 83 -19.37 3.38 -6.42
C GLU A 83 -19.70 3.04 -4.97
N ALA A 84 -20.99 3.00 -4.63
CA ALA A 84 -21.44 2.61 -3.30
C ALA A 84 -21.07 1.15 -3.00
N LEU A 85 -21.20 0.24 -3.98
CA LEU A 85 -20.86 -1.18 -3.83
C LEU A 85 -19.35 -1.45 -3.72
N LEU A 86 -18.54 -0.61 -4.35
CA LEU A 86 -17.08 -0.67 -4.28
C LEU A 86 -16.51 0.12 -3.08
N THR A 87 -17.34 0.84 -2.34
CA THR A 87 -16.91 1.51 -1.10
C THR A 87 -16.85 0.49 0.03
N TYR A 88 -15.73 0.44 0.74
CA TYR A 88 -15.57 -0.46 1.88
C TYR A 88 -16.45 0.02 3.04
N VAL A 89 -17.29 -0.87 3.57
CA VAL A 89 -18.24 -0.52 4.66
C VAL A 89 -17.71 -0.83 6.07
N GLY A 90 -16.54 -1.44 6.16
CA GLY A 90 -15.83 -1.63 7.42
C GLY A 90 -14.99 -0.41 7.82
N GLU A 91 -14.37 -0.48 8.99
CA GLU A 91 -13.34 0.51 9.36
C GLU A 91 -12.00 0.05 8.77
N SER A 92 -11.45 0.83 7.82
CA SER A 92 -10.10 0.62 7.33
C SER A 92 -9.09 1.00 8.41
N ASP A 93 -7.96 0.31 8.51
CA ASP A 93 -6.95 0.60 9.52
C ASP A 93 -6.39 2.03 9.48
N PRO A 94 -6.29 2.70 8.32
CA PRO A 94 -5.92 4.09 8.32
C PRO A 94 -7.01 5.01 8.90
N THR A 95 -8.28 4.73 8.62
CA THR A 95 -9.42 5.41 9.28
C THR A 95 -9.41 5.14 10.79
N ARG A 96 -9.08 3.92 11.22
CA ARG A 96 -8.91 3.57 12.64
C ARG A 96 -7.78 4.34 13.29
N GLN A 97 -6.60 4.41 12.66
CA GLN A 97 -5.46 5.20 13.17
C GLN A 97 -5.82 6.67 13.32
N LYS A 98 -6.50 7.24 12.31
CA LYS A 98 -6.98 8.62 12.36
C LYS A 98 -7.92 8.83 13.54
N ARG A 99 -8.95 7.99 13.68
CA ARG A 99 -9.89 8.05 14.80
C ARG A 99 -9.17 7.98 16.15
N LEU A 100 -8.25 7.04 16.34
CA LEU A 100 -7.48 6.91 17.59
C LEU A 100 -6.63 8.15 17.88
N LEU A 101 -5.98 8.74 16.88
CA LEU A 101 -5.22 9.98 17.03
C LEU A 101 -6.15 11.16 17.38
N THR A 102 -7.32 11.25 16.74
CA THR A 102 -8.33 12.28 17.04
C THR A 102 -8.91 12.12 18.45
N GLU A 103 -9.13 10.89 18.92
CA GLU A 103 -9.54 10.59 20.30
C GLU A 103 -8.45 11.01 21.32
N ILE A 104 -7.17 10.77 21.01
CA ILE A 104 -6.04 11.25 21.83
C ILE A 104 -6.01 12.78 21.85
N ALA A 105 -6.18 13.44 20.69
CA ALA A 105 -6.22 14.89 20.59
C ALA A 105 -7.40 15.51 21.38
N PHE A 106 -8.56 14.86 21.35
CA PHE A 106 -9.74 15.26 22.10
C PHE A 106 -9.48 15.25 23.61
N ASP A 107 -8.91 14.16 24.12
CA ASP A 107 -8.56 14.01 25.54
C ASP A 107 -7.50 15.02 25.97
N MET A 108 -6.47 15.23 25.14
CA MET A 108 -5.45 16.25 25.36
C MET A 108 -6.06 17.64 25.54
N LYS A 109 -7.04 18.01 24.70
CA LYS A 109 -7.74 19.31 24.82
C LYS A 109 -8.61 19.42 26.06
N LYS A 110 -9.11 18.30 26.59
CA LYS A 110 -9.85 18.24 27.85
C LYS A 110 -8.94 18.23 29.09
N GLY A 111 -7.61 18.27 28.91
CA GLY A 111 -6.65 18.19 30.00
C GLY A 111 -6.55 16.80 30.62
N ILE A 112 -6.97 15.76 29.90
CA ILE A 112 -6.85 14.36 30.31
C ILE A 112 -5.42 13.89 29.98
N ASP A 113 -4.80 13.10 30.87
CA ASP A 113 -3.49 12.49 30.61
C ASP A 113 -3.57 11.49 29.45
N ILE A 114 -2.70 11.68 28.46
CA ILE A 114 -2.69 10.92 27.21
C ILE A 114 -1.53 9.91 27.12
N GLU A 115 -0.63 9.85 28.09
CA GLU A 115 0.59 9.04 27.96
C GLU A 115 0.29 7.54 27.78
N ALA A 116 -0.69 7.01 28.53
CA ALA A 116 -1.13 5.63 28.37
C ALA A 116 -1.67 5.36 26.97
N LYS A 117 -2.47 6.29 26.42
CA LYS A 117 -3.05 6.16 25.07
C LYS A 117 -2.00 6.24 23.98
N ILE A 118 -1.01 7.12 24.11
CA ILE A 118 0.12 7.20 23.17
C ILE A 118 0.89 5.87 23.18
N LYS A 119 1.14 5.31 24.37
CA LYS A 119 1.85 4.03 24.50
C LYS A 119 1.07 2.88 23.85
N ASP A 120 -0.24 2.82 24.06
CA ASP A 120 -1.10 1.81 23.46
C ASP A 120 -1.16 1.97 21.93
N PHE A 121 -1.28 3.21 21.44
CA PHE A 121 -1.20 3.51 20.01
C PHE A 121 0.12 3.03 19.40
N LEU A 122 1.27 3.34 20.02
CA LEU A 122 2.58 2.92 19.51
C LEU A 122 2.78 1.41 19.59
N LYS A 123 2.25 0.74 20.61
CA LYS A 123 2.27 -0.72 20.70
C LYS A 123 1.57 -1.35 19.50
N GLU A 124 0.48 -0.74 19.03
CA GLU A 124 -0.30 -1.24 17.92
C GLU A 124 0.18 -0.72 16.55
N TYR A 125 0.74 0.49 16.45
CA TYR A 125 0.99 1.19 15.18
C TYR A 125 2.40 1.80 15.05
N ALA A 126 3.38 1.48 15.90
CA ALA A 126 4.75 1.95 15.68
C ALA A 126 5.29 1.53 14.30
N TRP A 127 4.96 0.33 13.84
CA TRP A 127 5.35 -0.17 12.52
C TRP A 127 4.78 0.66 11.37
N SER A 128 3.73 1.47 11.57
CA SER A 128 3.08 2.23 10.48
C SER A 128 3.90 3.41 9.98
N GLY A 129 5.05 3.71 10.59
CA GLY A 129 6.06 4.63 10.04
C GLY A 129 6.98 3.97 9.02
N MET A 130 6.94 2.64 8.92
CA MET A 130 7.71 1.81 8.00
C MET A 130 6.84 1.31 6.85
N ARG A 131 7.43 1.23 5.66
CA ARG A 131 6.92 0.51 4.50
C ARG A 131 7.89 -0.63 4.22
N VAL A 132 7.55 -1.84 4.63
CA VAL A 132 8.45 -3.00 4.52
C VAL A 132 9.75 -2.68 5.28
N PHE A 133 10.92 -2.59 4.63
CA PHE A 133 12.19 -2.18 5.26
C PHE A 133 12.54 -0.69 5.07
N PHE A 134 11.67 0.09 4.44
CA PHE A 134 11.85 1.53 4.27
C PHE A 134 11.21 2.32 5.42
N GLY A 135 11.83 3.44 5.79
CA GLY A 135 11.35 4.30 6.87
C GLY A 135 11.72 3.82 8.26
N GLU A 136 11.20 4.50 9.28
CA GLU A 136 11.49 4.22 10.69
C GLU A 136 10.19 4.07 11.47
N PRO A 137 10.17 3.28 12.56
CA PRO A 137 9.00 3.17 13.42
C PRO A 137 8.56 4.54 13.95
N LYS A 138 7.25 4.74 14.07
CA LYS A 138 6.69 5.94 14.71
C LYS A 138 7.19 6.05 16.14
N THR A 139 7.54 7.27 16.50
CA THR A 139 7.96 7.65 17.83
C THR A 139 6.82 8.37 18.55
N ARG A 140 7.01 8.59 19.85
CA ARG A 140 6.11 9.46 20.64
C ARG A 140 6.00 10.87 20.03
N GLU A 141 7.09 11.41 19.50
CA GLU A 141 7.08 12.74 18.89
C GLU A 141 6.24 12.77 17.61
N ASP A 142 6.27 11.71 16.81
CA ASP A 142 5.41 11.60 15.61
C ASP A 142 3.93 11.62 15.99
N VAL A 143 3.54 10.92 17.06
CA VAL A 143 2.17 10.94 17.59
C VAL A 143 1.80 12.33 18.07
N LEU A 144 2.69 12.99 18.83
CA LEU A 144 2.46 14.35 19.31
C LEU A 144 2.29 15.36 18.18
N ASN A 145 3.07 15.23 17.11
CA ASN A 145 2.95 16.10 15.95
C ASN A 145 1.63 15.85 15.21
N ALA A 146 1.24 14.59 15.02
CA ALA A 146 -0.02 14.25 14.38
C ALA A 146 -1.25 14.81 15.14
N ILE A 147 -1.28 14.69 16.48
CA ILE A 147 -2.41 15.21 17.27
C ILE A 147 -2.45 16.73 17.33
N LYS A 148 -1.30 17.42 17.21
CA LYS A 148 -1.25 18.89 17.15
C LYS A 148 -1.84 19.45 15.86
N GLU A 149 -1.79 18.70 14.76
CA GLU A 149 -2.40 19.10 13.49
C GLU A 149 -3.95 19.08 13.54
N ILE A 150 -4.53 18.45 14.57
CA ILE A 150 -5.98 18.29 14.74
C ILE A 150 -6.58 19.52 15.43
N ASN A 151 -7.12 20.44 14.61
CA ASN A 151 -7.66 21.71 15.08
C ASN A 151 -9.00 21.59 15.81
N ASP A 152 -9.87 20.65 15.45
CA ASP A 152 -11.19 20.48 16.05
C ASP A 152 -11.53 18.98 16.14
N PRO A 153 -11.05 18.28 17.18
CA PRO A 153 -11.18 16.84 17.28
C PRO A 153 -12.63 16.38 17.51
N GLU A 154 -13.47 17.20 18.14
CA GLU A 154 -14.89 16.84 18.36
C GLU A 154 -15.63 16.78 17.03
N LYS A 155 -15.51 17.84 16.23
CA LYS A 155 -16.07 17.89 14.89
C LYS A 155 -15.49 16.80 13.98
N GLU A 156 -14.19 16.51 14.09
CA GLU A 156 -13.56 15.49 13.27
C GLU A 156 -14.07 14.07 13.60
N LEU A 157 -14.28 13.75 14.88
CA LEU A 157 -14.90 12.48 15.28
C LEU A 157 -16.35 12.36 14.78
N GLU A 158 -17.13 13.44 14.86
CA GLU A 158 -18.49 13.47 14.33
C GLU A 158 -18.50 13.23 12.82
N MET A 159 -17.65 13.94 12.06
CA MET A 159 -17.53 13.75 10.61
C MET A 159 -17.10 12.33 10.22
N LEU A 160 -16.16 11.71 10.94
CA LEU A 160 -15.74 10.33 10.68
C LEU A 160 -16.89 9.34 10.87
N LYS A 161 -17.68 9.54 11.93
CA LYS A 161 -18.87 8.71 12.20
C LYS A 161 -19.94 8.89 11.12
N GLU A 162 -20.28 10.12 10.79
CA GLU A 162 -21.29 10.42 9.76
C GLU A 162 -20.90 9.83 8.39
N ARG A 163 -19.63 9.93 8.01
CA ARG A 163 -19.12 9.33 6.76
C ARG A 163 -19.30 7.82 6.74
N SER A 164 -18.94 7.14 7.83
CA SER A 164 -19.08 5.69 7.94
C SER A 164 -20.55 5.25 7.87
N GLU A 165 -21.44 5.96 8.58
CA GLU A 165 -22.88 5.69 8.55
C GLU A 165 -23.49 5.96 7.17
N HIS A 166 -23.06 7.03 6.50
CA HIS A 166 -23.49 7.38 5.15
C HIS A 166 -23.04 6.33 4.12
N ALA A 167 -21.76 5.96 4.13
CA ALA A 167 -21.21 4.95 3.22
C ALA A 167 -21.95 3.62 3.35
N LYS A 168 -22.21 3.17 4.59
CA LYS A 168 -23.00 1.97 4.84
C LYS A 168 -24.43 2.08 4.32
N LYS A 169 -25.10 3.22 4.54
CA LYS A 169 -26.46 3.45 4.06
C LYS A 169 -26.55 3.42 2.54
N GLU A 170 -25.61 4.05 1.83
CA GLU A 170 -25.58 4.02 0.37
C GLU A 170 -25.23 2.64 -0.17
N PHE A 171 -24.30 1.92 0.48
CA PHE A 171 -24.02 0.51 0.16
C PHE A 171 -25.27 -0.36 0.31
N ASP A 172 -25.96 -0.31 1.45
CA ASP A 172 -27.14 -1.15 1.71
C ASP A 172 -28.26 -0.89 0.68
N LYS A 173 -28.46 0.38 0.32
CA LYS A 173 -29.41 0.76 -0.75
C LYS A 173 -29.00 0.21 -2.11
N ALA A 174 -27.73 0.37 -2.49
CA ALA A 174 -27.21 -0.12 -3.76
C ALA A 174 -27.28 -1.65 -3.84
N PHE A 175 -26.87 -2.32 -2.77
CA PHE A 175 -26.83 -3.78 -2.68
C PHE A 175 -28.23 -4.39 -2.77
N ALA A 176 -29.25 -3.74 -2.19
CA ALA A 176 -30.64 -4.16 -2.29
C ALA A 176 -31.22 -4.07 -3.71
N LYS A 177 -30.65 -3.24 -4.60
CA LYS A 177 -31.09 -3.11 -6.00
C LYS A 177 -30.56 -4.22 -6.91
N ILE A 178 -29.44 -4.86 -6.53
CA ILE A 178 -28.82 -5.94 -7.30
C ILE A 178 -29.75 -7.15 -7.32
N LYS A 179 -30.12 -7.60 -8.53
CA LYS A 179 -31.04 -8.72 -8.71
C LYS A 179 -30.29 -10.04 -8.84
N ASP A 180 -29.18 -10.04 -9.55
CA ASP A 180 -28.35 -11.22 -9.76
C ASP A 180 -27.63 -11.63 -8.46
N ASP A 181 -27.91 -12.84 -7.98
CA ASP A 181 -27.29 -13.38 -6.77
C ASP A 181 -25.79 -13.66 -6.97
N GLU A 182 -25.34 -13.96 -8.20
CA GLU A 182 -23.93 -14.11 -8.52
C GLU A 182 -23.19 -12.77 -8.37
N VAL A 183 -23.80 -11.67 -8.82
CA VAL A 183 -23.24 -10.32 -8.65
C VAL A 183 -23.20 -9.91 -7.18
N LYS A 184 -24.21 -10.28 -6.38
CA LYS A 184 -24.16 -10.07 -4.92
C LYS A 184 -22.98 -10.80 -4.29
N ASP A 185 -22.68 -12.02 -4.74
CA ASP A 185 -21.53 -12.77 -4.23
C ASP A 185 -20.21 -12.14 -4.66
N TYR A 186 -20.11 -11.60 -5.88
CA TYR A 186 -18.95 -10.79 -6.29
C TYR A 186 -18.75 -9.57 -5.38
N VAL A 187 -19.81 -8.83 -5.06
CA VAL A 187 -19.72 -7.66 -4.16
C VAL A 187 -19.20 -8.09 -2.78
N LYS A 188 -19.72 -9.18 -2.21
CA LYS A 188 -19.25 -9.69 -0.90
C LYS A 188 -17.77 -10.07 -0.95
N VAL A 189 -17.35 -10.77 -1.99
CA VAL A 189 -15.95 -11.16 -2.17
C VAL A 189 -15.05 -9.93 -2.35
N LEU A 190 -15.49 -8.88 -3.05
CA LEU A 190 -14.73 -7.63 -3.14
C LEU A 190 -14.60 -6.92 -1.79
N GLN A 191 -15.63 -6.94 -0.95
CA GLN A 191 -15.54 -6.41 0.42
C GLN A 191 -14.49 -7.18 1.24
N ASP A 192 -14.47 -8.51 1.12
CA ASP A 192 -13.45 -9.36 1.73
C ASP A 192 -12.04 -9.05 1.18
N PHE A 193 -11.91 -8.79 -0.13
CA PHE A 193 -10.63 -8.42 -0.75
C PHE A 193 -10.12 -7.05 -0.30
N MET A 194 -11.01 -6.06 -0.15
CA MET A 194 -10.65 -4.75 0.39
C MET A 194 -10.13 -4.88 1.82
N HIS A 195 -10.81 -5.65 2.66
CA HIS A 195 -10.35 -5.94 4.02
C HIS A 195 -9.01 -6.68 4.05
N ILE A 196 -8.89 -7.79 3.31
CA ILE A 196 -7.69 -8.62 3.37
C ILE A 196 -6.47 -7.89 2.82
N ARG A 197 -6.64 -6.94 1.89
CA ARG A 197 -5.50 -6.19 1.37
C ARG A 197 -4.88 -5.27 2.41
N ASP A 198 -5.70 -4.52 3.13
CA ASP A 198 -5.21 -3.66 4.21
C ASP A 198 -4.58 -4.52 5.30
N TYR A 199 -5.26 -5.59 5.71
CA TYR A 199 -4.74 -6.57 6.68
C TYR A 199 -3.36 -7.11 6.27
N ARG A 200 -3.23 -7.51 5.01
CA ARG A 200 -1.99 -8.00 4.39
C ARG A 200 -0.86 -6.98 4.49
N TYR A 201 -1.12 -5.75 4.06
CA TYR A 201 -0.15 -4.66 4.11
C TYR A 201 0.35 -4.40 5.54
N ILE A 202 -0.54 -4.52 6.52
CA ILE A 202 -0.20 -4.33 7.93
C ILE A 202 0.66 -5.48 8.43
N LYS A 203 0.27 -6.70 8.12
CA LYS A 203 0.99 -7.90 8.53
C LYS A 203 2.39 -7.93 7.94
N ILE A 204 2.57 -7.50 6.69
CA ILE A 204 3.91 -7.39 6.11
C ILE A 204 4.73 -6.30 6.82
N CYS A 205 4.21 -5.09 6.98
CA CYS A 205 4.98 -4.02 7.62
C CYS A 205 5.30 -4.34 9.10
N HIS A 206 4.35 -4.93 9.83
CA HIS A 206 4.56 -5.36 11.20
C HIS A 206 5.56 -6.52 11.31
N GLY A 207 5.49 -7.53 10.43
CA GLY A 207 6.45 -8.62 10.41
C GLY A 207 7.88 -8.13 10.12
N TYR A 208 8.01 -7.19 9.18
CA TYR A 208 9.28 -6.57 8.82
C TYR A 208 9.85 -5.70 9.97
N TYR A 209 8.99 -4.96 10.66
CA TYR A 209 9.35 -4.25 11.90
C TYR A 209 9.92 -5.21 12.95
N LEU A 210 9.26 -6.35 13.18
CA LEU A 210 9.70 -7.34 14.18
C LEU A 210 11.01 -8.03 13.82
N ILE A 211 11.23 -8.36 12.55
CA ILE A 211 12.42 -9.10 12.12
C ILE A 211 13.64 -8.22 11.86
N LYS A 212 13.48 -6.89 11.77
CA LYS A 212 14.57 -5.93 11.51
C LYS A 212 15.81 -6.15 12.38
N PRO A 213 15.72 -6.32 13.72
CA PRO A 213 16.91 -6.54 14.55
C PRO A 213 17.67 -7.83 14.22
N PHE A 214 16.96 -8.89 13.82
CA PHE A 214 17.58 -10.12 13.34
C PHE A 214 18.31 -9.91 12.02
N MET A 215 17.67 -9.23 11.06
CA MET A 215 18.27 -8.91 9.76
C MET A 215 19.52 -8.04 9.91
N GLU A 216 19.49 -7.04 10.78
CA GLU A 216 20.66 -6.18 11.06
C GLU A 216 21.84 -6.97 11.63
N ARG A 217 21.58 -7.93 12.52
CA ARG A 217 22.63 -8.80 13.03
C ARG A 217 23.15 -9.74 11.94
N PHE A 218 22.26 -10.42 11.23
CA PHE A 218 22.62 -11.39 10.20
C PHE A 218 23.41 -10.72 9.06
N ALA A 219 23.05 -9.50 8.66
CA ALA A 219 23.82 -8.70 7.71
C ALA A 219 25.28 -8.51 8.18
N LYS A 220 25.48 -8.14 9.45
CA LYS A 220 26.82 -7.97 10.03
C LYS A 220 27.64 -9.27 10.01
N GLU A 221 27.00 -10.42 10.27
CA GLU A 221 27.66 -11.75 10.21
C GLU A 221 28.14 -12.11 8.80
N LEU A 222 27.56 -11.51 7.76
CA LEU A 222 27.93 -11.69 6.35
C LEU A 222 28.85 -10.57 5.82
N GLY A 223 29.20 -9.56 6.63
CA GLY A 223 29.97 -8.40 6.17
C GLY A 223 29.16 -7.44 5.28
N LEU A 224 27.84 -7.46 5.43
CA LEU A 224 26.87 -6.62 4.72
C LEU A 224 26.27 -5.56 5.64
N THR A 225 25.83 -4.47 5.04
CA THR A 225 24.87 -3.55 5.66
C THR A 225 23.47 -4.16 5.62
N PHE A 226 22.58 -3.68 6.50
CA PHE A 226 21.17 -4.06 6.49
C PHE A 226 20.52 -3.81 5.12
N MET A 227 20.78 -2.63 4.51
CA MET A 227 20.23 -2.27 3.20
C MET A 227 20.74 -3.19 2.08
N GLU A 228 22.01 -3.58 2.11
CA GLU A 228 22.55 -4.56 1.15
C GLU A 228 21.82 -5.89 1.28
N LEU A 229 21.72 -6.45 2.50
CA LEU A 229 21.05 -7.73 2.76
C LEU A 229 19.61 -7.73 2.25
N VAL A 230 18.85 -6.68 2.56
CA VAL A 230 17.39 -6.71 2.36
C VAL A 230 16.91 -6.14 1.02
N HIS A 231 17.76 -5.41 0.28
CA HIS A 231 17.38 -4.83 -1.01
C HIS A 231 18.27 -5.26 -2.18
N LEU A 232 19.56 -5.51 -1.96
CA LEU A 232 20.53 -5.64 -3.06
C LEU A 232 21.07 -7.05 -3.25
N PHE A 233 20.93 -7.93 -2.26
CA PHE A 233 21.45 -9.29 -2.28
C PHE A 233 20.30 -10.31 -2.41
N PRO A 234 20.25 -11.04 -3.53
CA PRO A 234 19.31 -12.15 -3.73
C PRO A 234 19.53 -13.27 -2.74
N LYS A 235 18.47 -14.03 -2.45
CA LYS A 235 18.54 -15.21 -1.57
C LYS A 235 19.72 -16.12 -1.92
N ASP A 236 19.91 -16.41 -3.19
CA ASP A 236 20.93 -17.38 -3.63
C ASP A 236 22.34 -16.83 -3.50
N GLU A 237 22.53 -15.50 -3.65
CA GLU A 237 23.81 -14.86 -3.39
C GLU A 237 24.11 -14.85 -1.88
N ILE A 238 23.10 -14.65 -1.02
CA ILE A 238 23.25 -14.74 0.44
C ILE A 238 23.64 -16.15 0.88
N GLU A 239 22.98 -17.17 0.36
CA GLU A 239 23.26 -18.57 0.67
C GLU A 239 24.69 -18.96 0.23
N LYS A 240 25.09 -18.60 -0.99
CA LYS A 240 26.45 -18.82 -1.48
C LYS A 240 27.49 -18.05 -0.68
N LEU A 241 27.23 -16.79 -0.35
CA LEU A 241 28.11 -15.94 0.44
C LEU A 241 28.33 -16.49 1.85
N TYR A 242 27.30 -17.08 2.45
CA TYR A 242 27.43 -17.74 3.75
C TYR A 242 28.47 -18.87 3.72
N HIS A 243 28.44 -19.69 2.66
CA HIS A 243 29.36 -20.83 2.50
C HIS A 243 30.75 -20.43 1.98
N ASP A 244 30.83 -19.38 1.17
CA ASP A 244 32.08 -18.86 0.61
C ASP A 244 32.17 -17.32 0.76
N PRO A 245 32.76 -16.85 1.87
CA PRO A 245 32.98 -15.43 2.11
C PRO A 245 33.87 -14.73 1.08
N SER A 246 34.63 -15.46 0.25
CA SER A 246 35.49 -14.85 -0.77
C SER A 246 34.70 -14.17 -1.90
N LEU A 247 33.41 -14.53 -2.06
CA LEU A 247 32.48 -13.97 -3.04
C LEU A 247 32.02 -12.55 -2.69
N LEU A 248 32.30 -12.04 -1.48
CA LEU A 248 31.75 -10.78 -0.97
C LEU A 248 32.02 -9.59 -1.89
N GLU A 249 33.27 -9.41 -2.32
CA GLU A 249 33.65 -8.26 -3.16
C GLU A 249 33.02 -8.31 -4.55
N GLU A 250 32.87 -9.51 -5.11
CA GLU A 250 32.19 -9.71 -6.38
C GLU A 250 30.70 -9.34 -6.26
N TYR A 251 30.01 -9.87 -5.24
CA TYR A 251 28.60 -9.59 -5.04
C TYR A 251 28.33 -8.13 -4.67
N LYS A 252 29.22 -7.46 -3.92
CA LYS A 252 29.15 -6.01 -3.71
C LYS A 252 29.26 -5.22 -5.01
N LYS A 253 30.03 -5.70 -5.99
CA LYS A 253 30.09 -5.07 -7.32
C LYS A 253 28.75 -5.20 -8.05
N ARG A 254 28.09 -6.37 -7.99
CA ARG A 254 26.75 -6.57 -8.57
C ARG A 254 25.68 -5.74 -7.86
N ALA A 255 25.73 -5.66 -6.53
CA ALA A 255 24.83 -4.84 -5.71
C ALA A 255 24.90 -3.35 -6.10
N ARG A 256 26.08 -2.83 -6.44
CA ARG A 256 26.24 -1.46 -6.94
C ARG A 256 25.55 -1.21 -8.29
N GLU A 257 25.46 -2.23 -9.15
CA GLU A 257 24.68 -2.10 -10.39
C GLU A 257 23.18 -2.10 -10.11
N ARG A 258 22.71 -2.91 -9.14
CA ARG A 258 21.31 -2.92 -8.69
C ARG A 258 20.87 -1.58 -8.10
N LEU A 259 21.77 -0.78 -7.53
CA LEU A 259 21.44 0.58 -7.08
C LEU A 259 20.95 1.50 -8.21
N LYS A 260 21.28 1.21 -9.48
CA LYS A 260 20.77 1.96 -10.64
C LYS A 260 19.32 1.58 -10.97
N GLY A 261 18.87 0.42 -10.50
CA GLY A 261 17.55 -0.15 -10.75
C GLY A 261 17.61 -1.67 -10.86
N TYR A 262 16.64 -2.33 -10.26
CA TYR A 262 16.42 -3.76 -10.41
C TYR A 262 14.93 -4.09 -10.27
N ALA A 263 14.51 -5.24 -10.81
CA ALA A 263 13.22 -5.83 -10.56
C ALA A 263 13.39 -7.30 -10.17
N TYR A 264 12.55 -7.77 -9.23
CA TYR A 264 12.34 -9.19 -9.00
C TYR A 264 11.09 -9.60 -9.77
N VAL A 265 11.20 -10.63 -10.60
CA VAL A 265 10.08 -11.24 -11.31
C VAL A 265 9.87 -12.62 -10.71
N TYR A 266 8.68 -12.88 -10.18
CA TYR A 266 8.30 -14.17 -9.61
C TYR A 266 7.32 -14.86 -10.55
N MET A 267 7.61 -16.09 -10.95
CA MET A 267 6.75 -16.89 -11.81
C MET A 267 6.85 -18.36 -11.41
N ASP A 268 5.70 -19.02 -11.20
CA ASP A 268 5.60 -20.46 -10.90
C ASP A 268 6.50 -20.95 -9.73
N GLY A 269 6.73 -20.09 -8.73
CA GLY A 269 7.56 -20.39 -7.56
C GLY A 269 9.06 -20.13 -7.75
N ASP A 270 9.48 -19.80 -8.98
CA ASP A 270 10.83 -19.33 -9.29
C ASP A 270 10.89 -17.79 -9.28
N TYR A 271 12.12 -17.27 -9.22
CA TYR A 271 12.36 -15.83 -9.34
C TYR A 271 13.57 -15.51 -10.22
N GLU A 272 13.45 -14.40 -10.94
CA GLU A 272 14.52 -13.80 -11.74
C GLU A 272 14.76 -12.36 -11.28
N ILE A 273 15.99 -11.88 -11.45
CA ILE A 273 16.34 -10.49 -11.16
C ILE A 273 16.80 -9.80 -12.43
N ILE A 274 16.02 -8.79 -12.82
CA ILE A 274 16.29 -7.96 -13.98
C ILE A 274 17.09 -6.74 -13.54
N THR A 275 18.16 -6.41 -14.26
CA THR A 275 19.03 -5.25 -13.99
C THR A 275 19.50 -4.58 -15.29
N GLY A 276 20.09 -3.39 -15.18
CA GLY A 276 20.69 -2.70 -16.32
C GLY A 276 19.67 -2.34 -17.41
N ASN A 277 20.04 -2.52 -18.67
CA ASN A 277 19.22 -2.12 -19.82
C ASN A 277 17.85 -2.82 -19.87
N GLU A 278 17.74 -4.05 -19.37
CA GLU A 278 16.46 -4.75 -19.30
C GLU A 278 15.52 -4.12 -18.28
N MET A 279 16.06 -3.60 -17.18
CA MET A 279 15.28 -2.86 -16.19
C MET A 279 14.76 -1.53 -16.79
N GLU A 280 15.56 -0.86 -17.61
CA GLU A 280 15.11 0.35 -18.31
C GLU A 280 13.95 0.05 -19.27
N LYS A 281 14.04 -1.04 -20.05
CA LYS A 281 12.96 -1.50 -20.92
C LYS A 281 11.70 -1.84 -20.13
N LEU A 282 11.83 -2.60 -19.04
CA LEU A 282 10.70 -2.95 -18.16
C LEU A 282 10.04 -1.68 -17.59
N ASN A 283 10.82 -0.69 -17.19
CA ASN A 283 10.31 0.58 -16.67
C ASN A 283 9.57 1.41 -17.75
N GLU A 284 9.99 1.32 -19.02
CA GLU A 284 9.26 1.92 -20.15
C GLU A 284 7.96 1.16 -20.47
N GLU A 285 7.95 -0.17 -20.34
CA GLU A 285 6.77 -1.00 -20.58
C GLU A 285 5.70 -0.78 -19.51
N ILE A 286 6.10 -0.72 -18.22
CA ILE A 286 5.17 -0.54 -17.10
C ILE A 286 4.65 0.90 -17.04
N PHE A 287 5.55 1.88 -17.08
CA PHE A 287 5.21 3.28 -16.80
C PHE A 287 5.16 4.18 -18.04
N GLY A 288 5.28 3.60 -19.24
CA GLY A 288 5.39 4.34 -20.49
C GLY A 288 6.71 5.11 -20.64
N LYS A 289 6.89 5.76 -21.80
CA LYS A 289 8.03 6.66 -22.03
C LYS A 289 7.74 8.07 -21.54
N ALA A 290 8.77 8.76 -21.05
CA ALA A 290 8.69 10.19 -20.81
C ALA A 290 8.52 10.95 -22.13
N GLY A 291 7.61 11.92 -22.16
CA GLY A 291 7.33 12.72 -23.36
C GLY A 291 6.48 13.94 -23.06
N ASP A 292 6.28 14.81 -24.05
CA ASP A 292 5.40 15.98 -23.95
C ASP A 292 3.94 15.54 -24.09
N ILE A 293 3.44 14.89 -23.03
CA ILE A 293 2.11 14.31 -22.95
C ILE A 293 1.19 15.34 -22.30
N ASN A 294 0.31 15.93 -23.11
CA ASN A 294 -0.64 16.94 -22.63
C ASN A 294 -1.93 16.35 -22.08
N GLU A 295 -2.21 15.06 -22.34
CA GLU A 295 -3.38 14.35 -21.85
C GLU A 295 -3.01 12.90 -21.52
N VAL A 296 -3.46 12.42 -20.37
CA VAL A 296 -3.41 11.01 -19.96
C VAL A 296 -4.83 10.53 -19.62
N LYS A 297 -5.05 9.23 -19.74
CA LYS A 297 -6.32 8.58 -19.42
C LYS A 297 -6.10 7.48 -18.39
N GLY A 298 -7.08 7.27 -17.53
CA GLY A 298 -7.08 6.20 -16.56
C GLY A 298 -8.51 5.78 -16.19
N ASN A 299 -8.60 4.93 -15.19
CA ASN A 299 -9.86 4.46 -14.64
C ASN A 299 -10.36 5.42 -13.57
N VAL A 300 -11.66 5.68 -13.55
CA VAL A 300 -12.31 6.51 -12.54
C VAL A 300 -12.47 5.69 -11.26
N ALA A 301 -11.92 6.20 -10.15
CA ALA A 301 -12.12 5.63 -8.82
C ALA A 301 -13.18 6.39 -8.01
N HIS A 302 -13.20 7.71 -8.12
CA HIS A 302 -14.22 8.59 -7.55
C HIS A 302 -14.47 9.75 -8.50
N LYS A 303 -15.75 10.02 -8.79
CA LYS A 303 -16.20 11.01 -9.78
C LYS A 303 -15.89 12.45 -9.33
N GLY A 304 -16.02 13.38 -10.27
CA GLY A 304 -15.84 14.80 -10.03
C GLY A 304 -14.77 15.45 -10.91
N LYS A 305 -14.77 16.77 -10.91
CA LYS A 305 -13.94 17.57 -11.81
C LYS A 305 -13.30 18.75 -11.08
N VAL A 306 -11.99 18.90 -11.23
CA VAL A 306 -11.23 19.95 -10.55
C VAL A 306 -9.99 20.37 -11.34
N ASN A 307 -9.57 21.62 -11.14
CA ASN A 307 -8.31 22.14 -11.66
C ASN A 307 -7.37 22.47 -10.51
N GLY A 308 -6.07 22.23 -10.69
CA GLY A 308 -5.12 22.45 -9.62
C GLY A 308 -3.67 22.34 -10.06
N LYS A 309 -2.78 22.74 -9.16
CA LYS A 309 -1.33 22.57 -9.34
C LYS A 309 -0.94 21.15 -8.99
N VAL A 310 -0.14 20.53 -9.84
CA VAL A 310 0.44 19.21 -9.62
C VAL A 310 1.46 19.29 -8.49
N ARG A 311 1.37 18.32 -7.57
CA ARG A 311 2.44 17.91 -6.68
C ARG A 311 2.78 16.46 -7.02
N LEU A 312 3.91 16.27 -7.69
CA LEU A 312 4.46 14.94 -7.94
C LEU A 312 5.11 14.44 -6.63
N VAL A 313 4.66 13.29 -6.15
CA VAL A 313 5.17 12.64 -4.94
C VAL A 313 5.65 11.24 -5.34
N LEU A 314 6.96 11.04 -5.42
CA LEU A 314 7.53 9.72 -5.71
C LEU A 314 8.12 9.09 -4.45
N ASP A 315 8.53 9.90 -3.48
CA ASP A 315 9.10 9.45 -2.21
C ASP A 315 8.52 10.19 -1.01
N LYS A 316 8.72 9.62 0.19
CA LYS A 316 8.25 10.18 1.47
C LYS A 316 8.66 11.64 1.71
N PRO A 317 9.88 12.11 1.37
CA PRO A 317 10.26 13.51 1.54
C PRO A 317 9.39 14.49 0.74
N ASP A 318 8.82 14.08 -0.39
CA ASP A 318 7.98 14.94 -1.22
C ASP A 318 6.66 15.30 -0.51
N LEU A 319 6.19 14.44 0.40
CA LEU A 319 4.95 14.63 1.17
C LEU A 319 5.02 15.85 2.09
N VAL A 320 6.21 16.20 2.60
CA VAL A 320 6.41 17.32 3.54
C VAL A 320 6.04 18.66 2.89
N HIS A 321 6.15 18.75 1.57
CA HIS A 321 5.88 19.97 0.81
C HIS A 321 4.50 20.00 0.18
N PHE A 322 3.66 19.00 0.44
CA PHE A 322 2.30 18.92 -0.10
C PHE A 322 1.41 20.01 0.52
N ARG A 323 0.74 20.79 -0.33
CA ARG A 323 -0.13 21.90 0.10
C ARG A 323 -1.59 21.59 -0.16
N LYS A 324 -2.45 22.13 0.71
CA LYS A 324 -3.91 22.01 0.55
C LYS A 324 -4.35 22.57 -0.81
N GLY A 325 -5.17 21.79 -1.53
CA GLY A 325 -5.70 22.12 -2.85
C GLY A 325 -4.78 21.77 -4.03
N GLU A 326 -3.59 21.19 -3.80
CA GLU A 326 -2.77 20.62 -4.87
C GLU A 326 -3.38 19.28 -5.37
N ILE A 327 -3.01 18.89 -6.58
CA ILE A 327 -3.36 17.58 -7.16
C ILE A 327 -2.19 16.63 -6.90
N LEU A 328 -2.48 15.54 -6.18
CA LEU A 328 -1.51 14.50 -5.87
C LEU A 328 -1.31 13.62 -7.10
N VAL A 329 -0.11 13.65 -7.67
CA VAL A 329 0.31 12.74 -8.76
C VAL A 329 1.41 11.82 -8.23
N THR A 330 1.25 10.51 -8.38
CA THR A 330 2.22 9.51 -7.92
C THR A 330 2.13 8.20 -8.69
N ASN A 331 3.07 7.28 -8.52
CA ASN A 331 2.96 5.94 -9.11
C ASN A 331 1.87 5.12 -8.43
N MET A 332 1.86 5.14 -7.10
CA MET A 332 0.87 4.47 -6.24
C MET A 332 0.83 5.16 -4.87
N THR A 333 -0.29 5.11 -4.17
CA THR A 333 -0.39 5.62 -2.81
C THR A 333 -0.15 4.52 -1.77
N THR A 334 0.35 4.91 -0.61
CA THR A 334 0.50 4.06 0.58
C THR A 334 -0.14 4.76 1.79
N PRO A 335 -0.35 4.07 2.93
CA PRO A 335 -0.95 4.70 4.12
C PRO A 335 -0.25 5.97 4.61
N ASP A 336 1.04 6.15 4.35
CA ASP A 336 1.78 7.39 4.67
C ASP A 336 1.24 8.62 3.92
N TYR A 337 0.51 8.44 2.82
CA TYR A 337 0.03 9.51 1.96
C TYR A 337 -1.26 10.14 2.48
N ILE A 338 -1.90 9.59 3.52
CA ILE A 338 -3.25 9.98 3.94
C ILE A 338 -3.36 11.46 4.28
N SER A 339 -2.39 12.03 4.99
CA SER A 339 -2.38 13.47 5.29
C SER A 339 -2.34 14.32 4.00
N ALA A 340 -1.61 13.87 2.97
CA ALA A 340 -1.59 14.53 1.67
C ALA A 340 -2.88 14.30 0.89
N MET A 341 -3.45 13.09 0.93
CA MET A 341 -4.72 12.75 0.29
C MET A 341 -5.86 13.60 0.87
N GLU A 342 -5.96 13.77 2.20
CA GLU A 342 -6.93 14.67 2.86
C GLU A 342 -6.81 16.14 2.42
N LYS A 343 -5.59 16.57 2.06
CA LYS A 343 -5.30 17.93 1.59
C LYS A 343 -5.52 18.09 0.09
N ALA A 344 -5.58 17.00 -0.67
CA ALA A 344 -5.57 17.02 -2.12
C ALA A 344 -6.91 17.49 -2.70
N ALA A 345 -6.84 18.22 -3.81
CA ALA A 345 -8.02 18.55 -4.61
C ALA A 345 -8.46 17.38 -5.50
N ALA A 346 -7.48 16.59 -5.98
CA ALA A 346 -7.69 15.34 -6.70
C ALA A 346 -6.46 14.43 -6.54
N ILE A 347 -6.65 13.14 -6.83
CA ILE A 347 -5.63 12.10 -6.75
C ILE A 347 -5.48 11.44 -8.13
N VAL A 348 -4.25 11.34 -8.62
CA VAL A 348 -3.92 10.71 -9.90
C VAL A 348 -2.79 9.69 -9.67
N THR A 349 -3.01 8.45 -10.08
CA THR A 349 -1.99 7.38 -9.94
C THR A 349 -1.71 6.65 -11.24
N ASP A 350 -0.46 6.22 -11.43
CA ASP A 350 -0.06 5.41 -12.59
C ASP A 350 -0.56 3.97 -12.46
N ILE A 351 -0.54 3.41 -11.25
CA ILE A 351 -0.88 2.02 -10.95
C ILE A 351 -1.99 1.97 -9.90
N GLY A 352 -2.99 1.11 -10.14
CA GLY A 352 -3.99 0.73 -9.15
C GLY A 352 -5.29 0.24 -9.77
N GLY A 353 -5.92 -0.78 -9.16
CA GLY A 353 -7.25 -1.26 -9.51
C GLY A 353 -8.37 -0.54 -8.74
N VAL A 354 -9.63 -0.89 -9.02
CA VAL A 354 -10.83 -0.25 -8.42
C VAL A 354 -10.93 -0.38 -6.90
N THR A 355 -10.20 -1.33 -6.32
CA THR A 355 -10.05 -1.50 -4.87
C THR A 355 -8.74 -0.89 -4.35
N SER A 356 -7.87 -0.28 -5.17
CA SER A 356 -6.55 0.29 -4.79
C SER A 356 -6.60 1.21 -3.58
N HIS A 357 -5.47 1.41 -2.90
CA HIS A 357 -5.42 2.27 -1.71
C HIS A 357 -5.90 3.69 -2.06
N ALA A 358 -5.47 4.18 -3.23
CA ALA A 358 -5.96 5.44 -3.79
C ALA A 358 -7.48 5.44 -3.97
N ALA A 359 -8.06 4.38 -4.54
CA ALA A 359 -9.49 4.28 -4.81
C ALA A 359 -10.36 4.19 -3.56
N ILE A 360 -9.98 3.36 -2.59
CA ILE A 360 -10.71 3.20 -1.32
C ILE A 360 -10.72 4.54 -0.58
N VAL A 361 -9.54 5.09 -0.30
CA VAL A 361 -9.41 6.32 0.49
C VAL A 361 -10.02 7.52 -0.23
N SER A 362 -9.93 7.60 -1.57
CA SER A 362 -10.58 8.70 -2.30
C SER A 362 -12.09 8.69 -2.18
N ARG A 363 -12.72 7.51 -2.19
CA ARG A 363 -14.18 7.36 -2.00
C ARG A 363 -14.58 7.72 -0.58
N GLU A 364 -13.81 7.26 0.42
CA GLU A 364 -14.03 7.60 1.84
C GLU A 364 -13.92 9.12 2.09
N LEU A 365 -13.00 9.80 1.40
CA LEU A 365 -12.77 11.24 1.55
C LEU A 365 -13.65 12.11 0.62
N GLY A 366 -14.31 11.52 -0.38
CA GLY A 366 -15.06 12.24 -1.40
C GLY A 366 -14.18 13.11 -2.31
N ILE A 367 -13.00 12.62 -2.69
CA ILE A 367 -12.00 13.36 -3.48
C ILE A 367 -11.91 12.77 -4.89
N PRO A 368 -12.01 13.58 -5.97
CA PRO A 368 -11.90 13.09 -7.34
C PRO A 368 -10.62 12.28 -7.56
N CYS A 369 -10.74 11.11 -8.18
CA CYS A 369 -9.63 10.17 -8.25
C CYS A 369 -9.60 9.40 -9.57
N ILE A 370 -8.45 9.45 -10.25
CA ILE A 370 -8.15 8.67 -11.45
C ILE A 370 -6.95 7.78 -11.17
N ILE A 371 -7.10 6.49 -11.44
CA ILE A 371 -6.09 5.46 -11.20
C ILE A 371 -5.70 4.78 -12.52
N ASN A 372 -4.63 3.98 -12.50
CA ASN A 372 -4.18 3.22 -13.67
C ASN A 372 -3.91 4.09 -14.91
N THR A 373 -3.37 5.29 -14.71
CA THR A 373 -3.03 6.18 -15.84
C THR A 373 -1.80 5.74 -16.62
N LYS A 374 -1.04 4.79 -16.07
CA LYS A 374 0.23 4.24 -16.55
C LYS A 374 1.39 5.23 -16.56
N ASN A 375 1.18 6.49 -16.93
CA ASN A 375 2.26 7.44 -17.20
C ASN A 375 2.00 8.89 -16.74
N ALA A 376 1.02 9.15 -15.87
CA ALA A 376 0.79 10.49 -15.33
C ALA A 376 2.01 11.05 -14.59
N SER A 377 2.74 10.21 -13.83
CA SER A 377 3.96 10.63 -13.12
C SER A 377 5.09 11.09 -14.06
N LYS A 378 5.10 10.58 -15.30
CA LYS A 378 6.06 10.95 -16.35
C LYS A 378 5.55 12.10 -17.22
N ALA A 379 4.23 12.24 -17.35
CA ALA A 379 3.59 13.29 -18.14
C ALA A 379 3.58 14.65 -17.43
N PHE A 380 3.38 14.67 -16.12
CA PHE A 380 3.21 15.89 -15.35
C PHE A 380 4.33 16.12 -14.34
N LYS A 381 4.70 17.40 -14.17
CA LYS A 381 5.72 17.82 -13.21
C LYS A 381 5.11 18.65 -12.10
N THR A 382 5.73 18.61 -10.92
CA THR A 382 5.39 19.52 -9.83
C THR A 382 5.33 20.96 -10.32
N GLY A 383 4.22 21.65 -10.04
CA GLY A 383 3.95 23.02 -10.45
C GLY A 383 3.14 23.17 -11.73
N ASP A 384 3.00 22.11 -12.55
CA ASP A 384 2.11 22.12 -13.71
C ASP A 384 0.66 22.37 -13.27
N TYR A 385 -0.11 23.08 -14.09
CA TYR A 385 -1.54 23.27 -13.87
C TYR A 385 -2.33 22.30 -14.74
N ILE A 386 -3.20 21.49 -14.13
CA ILE A 386 -3.94 20.43 -14.82
C ILE A 386 -5.43 20.47 -14.48
N GLU A 387 -6.24 19.96 -15.41
CA GLU A 387 -7.65 19.58 -15.20
C GLU A 387 -7.67 18.07 -14.96
N VAL A 388 -8.33 17.67 -13.87
CA VAL A 388 -8.70 16.28 -13.61
C VAL A 388 -10.21 16.18 -13.82
N ASP A 389 -10.61 15.52 -14.90
CA ASP A 389 -11.99 15.20 -15.25
C ASP A 389 -12.21 13.71 -14.91
N ALA A 390 -12.48 13.43 -13.64
CA ALA A 390 -12.74 12.08 -13.14
C ALA A 390 -14.16 11.60 -13.47
N ASP A 391 -14.99 12.40 -14.15
CA ASP A 391 -16.22 11.90 -14.76
C ASP A 391 -15.92 11.13 -16.06
N LYS A 392 -14.82 11.48 -16.73
CA LYS A 392 -14.39 10.90 -18.01
C LYS A 392 -13.10 10.09 -17.92
N GLY A 393 -12.42 10.08 -16.77
CA GLY A 393 -11.14 9.42 -16.58
C GLY A 393 -10.01 10.08 -17.38
N VAL A 394 -10.03 11.42 -17.50
CA VAL A 394 -9.05 12.19 -18.28
C VAL A 394 -8.34 13.21 -17.40
N VAL A 395 -7.02 13.30 -17.54
CA VAL A 395 -6.20 14.36 -16.94
C VAL A 395 -5.47 15.10 -18.05
N ARG A 396 -5.55 16.44 -18.05
CA ARG A 396 -4.92 17.26 -19.09
C ARG A 396 -4.21 18.48 -18.55
N LYS A 397 -3.11 18.86 -19.20
CA LYS A 397 -2.40 20.09 -18.90
C LYS A 397 -3.19 21.29 -19.40
N ILE A 398 -3.40 22.26 -18.53
CA ILE A 398 -4.03 23.54 -18.86
C ILE A 398 -2.89 24.57 -18.96
N LYS A 399 -2.82 25.25 -20.10
CA LYS A 399 -1.81 26.28 -20.35
C LYS A 399 -2.07 27.55 -19.56
#